data_AF-A0A3N5IKD2-F1
#
_entry.id   AF-A0A3N5IKD2-F1
#
_cell.length_a   1.000
_cell.length_b   1.000
_cell.length_c   1.000
_cell.angle_alpha   90.00
_cell.angle_beta   90.00
_cell.angle_gamma   90.00
#
_symmetry.space_group_name_H-M   'P 1'
#
loop_
_entity.id
_entity.type
_entity.pdbx_description
1 polymer ?
#
loop_
_entity_poly.entity_id
_entity_poly.type
_entity_poly.pdbx_seq_one_letter_code
_entity_poly.pdbx_strand_id
1 'polypeptide(L)'
;MDTRRNFIKKSAILCAALSLPLPACGQAVHWELKTRNPKRGLVLCYSQSGFTSRYGKLISCILKEKGLMVDLADMRSFDTKRLTDYDLILIGSPVFYYDIPSNVSDWLAAMPKITGTPVAAFVSFGGPEGNQHNALCHTLRLLTD
;
A
#
# COMPACT_ATOMS: atom_id res chain seq x y z
N MET A 1 8.26 38.15 -34.68
CA MET A 1 9.27 37.92 -33.62
C MET A 1 8.76 38.55 -32.34
N ASP A 2 8.58 37.76 -31.29
CA ASP A 2 8.26 38.32 -29.97
C ASP A 2 9.50 39.05 -29.42
N THR A 3 9.32 40.28 -28.95
CA THR A 3 10.42 41.01 -28.32
C THR A 3 10.72 40.42 -26.94
N ARG A 4 11.98 40.50 -26.49
CA ARG A 4 12.37 40.01 -25.15
C ARG A 4 11.47 40.57 -24.04
N ARG A 5 11.03 41.83 -24.19
CA ARG A 5 10.12 42.50 -23.27
C ARG A 5 8.71 41.88 -23.26
N ASN A 6 8.18 41.47 -24.40
CA ASN A 6 6.89 40.79 -24.47
C ASN A 6 6.96 39.38 -23.89
N PHE A 7 8.05 38.65 -24.13
CA PHE A 7 8.28 37.34 -23.53
C PHE A 7 8.28 37.41 -22.00
N ILE A 8 9.05 38.33 -21.41
CA ILE A 8 9.12 38.51 -19.94
C ILE A 8 7.75 38.85 -19.35
N LYS A 9 6.99 39.74 -19.99
CA LYS A 9 5.63 40.10 -19.54
C LYS A 9 4.69 38.89 -19.54
N LYS A 10 4.71 38.10 -20.62
CA LYS A 10 3.88 36.89 -20.75
C LYS A 10 4.26 35.85 -19.68
N SER A 11 5.55 35.63 -19.45
CA SER A 11 6.03 34.71 -18.41
C SER A 11 5.65 35.18 -16.99
N ALA A 12 5.77 36.48 -16.69
CA ALA A 12 5.39 37.02 -15.38
C ALA A 12 3.88 36.86 -15.11
N ILE A 13 3.03 37.10 -16.11
CA ILE A 13 1.58 36.89 -16.00
C ILE A 13 1.25 35.41 -15.76
N LEU A 14 1.91 34.51 -16.49
CA LEU A 14 1.71 33.07 -16.32
C LEU A 14 2.15 32.59 -14.93
N CYS A 15 3.31 33.03 -14.44
CA CYS A 15 3.79 32.72 -13.09
C CYS A 15 2.84 33.27 -12.01
N ALA A 16 2.33 34.50 -12.18
CA ALA A 16 1.35 35.10 -11.27
C ALA A 16 0.02 34.32 -11.26
N ALA A 17 -0.45 33.88 -12.44
CA ALA A 17 -1.67 33.08 -12.54
C ALA A 17 -1.51 31.69 -11.89
N LEU A 18 -0.34 31.06 -12.02
CA LEU A 18 -0.04 29.75 -11.42
C LEU A 18 0.28 29.81 -9.92
N SER A 19 0.57 30.99 -9.38
CA SER A 19 0.83 31.20 -7.94
C SER A 19 -0.42 31.61 -7.16
N LEU A 20 -1.57 31.77 -7.84
CA LEU A 20 -2.85 31.87 -7.17
C LEU A 20 -3.15 30.53 -6.48
N PRO A 21 -3.49 30.53 -5.18
CA PRO A 21 -3.85 29.30 -4.48
C PRO A 21 -5.10 28.72 -5.12
N LEU A 22 -4.93 27.64 -5.87
CA LEU A 22 -6.06 26.81 -6.26
C LEU A 22 -6.67 26.24 -4.98
N PRO A 23 -8.00 26.27 -4.80
CA PRO A 23 -8.62 25.53 -3.72
C PRO A 23 -8.30 24.05 -3.96
N ALA A 24 -7.35 23.53 -3.19
CA ALA A 24 -7.07 22.10 -3.12
C ALA A 24 -8.23 21.42 -2.37
N CYS A 25 -9.40 21.37 -3.01
CA CYS A 25 -10.51 20.55 -2.54
C CYS A 25 -10.29 19.14 -3.05
N GLY A 26 -9.19 18.52 -2.63
CA GLY A 26 -9.04 17.08 -2.70
C GLY A 26 -9.93 16.49 -1.62
N GLN A 27 -11.21 16.29 -1.88
CA GLN A 27 -12.00 15.40 -1.03
C GLN A 27 -11.34 14.04 -1.10
N ALA A 28 -10.81 13.55 0.02
CA ALA A 28 -10.42 12.17 0.14
C ALA A 28 -11.63 11.33 -0.26
N VAL A 29 -11.49 10.54 -1.33
CA VAL A 29 -12.54 9.62 -1.76
C VAL A 29 -12.83 8.73 -0.56
N HIS A 30 -14.03 8.85 0.00
CA HIS A 30 -14.42 8.08 1.17
C HIS A 30 -14.64 6.65 0.70
N TRP A 31 -13.64 5.79 0.88
CA TRP A 31 -13.77 4.38 0.53
C TRP A 31 -14.78 3.73 1.46
N GLU A 32 -15.80 3.10 0.89
CA GLU A 32 -16.78 2.35 1.66
C GLU A 32 -16.10 1.07 2.18
N LEU A 33 -15.84 1.04 3.50
CA LEU A 33 -15.27 -0.12 4.15
C LEU A 33 -16.35 -1.16 4.41
N LYS A 34 -16.06 -2.43 4.10
CA LYS A 34 -16.88 -3.61 4.38
C LYS A 34 -17.34 -3.65 5.83
N THR A 35 -16.48 -3.23 6.76
CA THR A 35 -16.80 -3.12 8.18
C THR A 35 -15.95 -2.04 8.86
N ARG A 36 -16.51 -1.40 9.90
CA ARG A 36 -15.78 -0.48 10.80
C ARG A 36 -15.38 -1.12 12.13
N ASN A 37 -15.70 -2.40 12.33
CA ASN A 37 -15.41 -3.17 13.54
C ASN A 37 -14.87 -4.55 13.14
N PRO A 38 -13.64 -4.63 12.60
CA PRO A 38 -13.08 -5.88 12.09
C PRO A 38 -12.92 -6.91 13.21
N LYS A 39 -13.27 -8.17 12.95
CA LYS A 39 -13.14 -9.28 13.90
C LYS A 39 -12.11 -10.31 13.45
N ARG A 40 -12.03 -10.56 12.14
CA ARG A 40 -11.09 -11.53 11.55
C ARG A 40 -10.01 -10.81 10.76
N GLY A 41 -8.76 -10.93 11.20
CA GLY A 41 -7.59 -10.40 10.51
C GLY A 41 -6.78 -11.50 9.81
N LEU A 42 -6.14 -11.14 8.70
CA LEU A 42 -5.11 -11.95 8.05
C LEU A 42 -3.81 -11.16 8.01
N VAL A 43 -2.72 -11.79 8.42
CA VAL A 43 -1.36 -11.33 8.14
C VAL A 43 -0.75 -12.32 7.17
N LEU A 44 -0.57 -11.90 5.91
CA LEU A 44 -0.06 -12.76 4.84
C LEU A 44 1.34 -12.29 4.46
N CYS A 45 2.33 -13.18 4.56
CA CYS A 45 3.73 -12.82 4.33
C CYS A 45 4.33 -13.64 3.17
N TYR A 46 5.06 -12.96 2.30
CA TYR A 46 6.15 -13.60 1.57
C TYR A 46 7.47 -13.25 2.29
N SER A 47 8.33 -14.24 2.53
CA SER A 47 9.56 -14.04 3.31
C SER A 47 10.68 -14.90 2.76
N GLN A 48 11.77 -14.27 2.30
CA GLN A 48 12.93 -14.98 1.75
C GLN A 48 13.88 -15.46 2.85
N SER A 49 14.29 -14.56 3.76
CA SER A 49 15.27 -14.84 4.84
C SER A 49 14.67 -14.88 6.25
N GLY A 50 13.34 -14.77 6.38
CA GLY A 50 12.62 -14.91 7.65
C GLY A 50 12.26 -13.59 8.35
N PHE A 51 12.86 -12.46 7.96
CA PHE A 51 12.61 -11.16 8.60
C PHE A 51 11.15 -10.68 8.41
N THR A 52 10.61 -10.75 7.19
CA THR A 52 9.20 -10.39 6.95
C THR A 52 8.26 -11.24 7.79
N SER A 53 8.51 -12.56 7.86
CA SER A 53 7.71 -13.47 8.70
C SER A 53 7.80 -13.11 10.18
N ARG A 54 8.99 -12.70 10.68
CA ARG A 54 9.17 -12.24 12.05
C ARG A 54 8.33 -11.00 12.36
N TYR A 55 8.27 -10.04 11.43
CA TYR A 55 7.40 -8.86 11.57
C TYR A 55 5.92 -9.26 11.55
N GLY A 56 5.53 -10.14 10.62
CA GLY A 56 4.16 -10.66 10.55
C GLY A 56 3.72 -11.37 11.84
N LYS A 57 4.61 -12.14 12.48
CA LYS A 57 4.37 -12.75 13.80
C LYS A 57 4.09 -11.70 14.87
N LEU A 58 4.93 -10.67 14.97
CA LEU A 58 4.75 -9.59 15.95
C LEU A 58 3.43 -8.85 15.73
N ILE A 59 3.14 -8.46 14.49
CA ILE A 59 1.90 -7.78 14.10
C ILE A 59 0.69 -8.66 14.47
N SER A 60 0.75 -9.96 14.17
CA SER A 60 -0.33 -10.91 14.50
C SER A 60 -0.57 -11.01 16.00
N CYS A 61 0.49 -11.04 16.82
CA CYS A 61 0.36 -11.05 18.28
C CYS A 61 -0.33 -9.77 18.77
N ILE A 62 0.12 -8.60 18.31
CA ILE A 62 -0.46 -7.30 18.71
C ILE A 62 -1.94 -7.22 18.33
N LEU A 63 -2.31 -7.64 17.11
CA LEU A 63 -3.71 -7.62 16.69
C LEU A 63 -4.58 -8.58 17.51
N LYS A 64 -4.05 -9.76 17.89
CA LYS A 64 -4.73 -10.70 18.80
C LYS A 64 -4.92 -10.10 20.19
N GLU A 65 -3.93 -9.41 20.74
CA GLU A 65 -4.04 -8.69 22.02
C GLU A 65 -5.09 -7.58 21.96
N LYS A 66 -5.34 -7.01 20.77
CA LYS A 66 -6.43 -6.05 20.52
C LYS A 66 -7.81 -6.71 20.30
N GLY A 67 -7.90 -8.03 20.42
CA GLY A 67 -9.16 -8.77 20.38
C GLY A 67 -9.59 -9.25 18.99
N LEU A 68 -8.70 -9.23 17.98
CA LEU A 68 -8.99 -9.81 16.68
C LEU A 68 -8.62 -11.30 16.63
N MET A 69 -9.40 -12.10 15.91
CA MET A 69 -8.99 -13.42 15.48
C MET A 69 -8.07 -13.29 14.27
N VAL A 70 -6.78 -13.58 14.43
CA VAL A 70 -5.78 -13.34 13.37
C VAL A 70 -5.12 -14.62 12.90
N ASP A 71 -5.20 -14.85 11.59
CA ASP A 71 -4.43 -15.89 10.90
C ASP A 71 -3.11 -15.28 10.41
N LEU A 72 -2.00 -16.01 10.61
CA LEU A 72 -0.72 -15.71 10.01
C LEU A 72 -0.41 -16.78 8.98
N ALA A 73 -0.17 -16.40 7.73
CA ALA A 73 0.05 -17.35 6.64
C ALA A 73 1.24 -16.98 5.75
N ASP A 74 1.80 -18.00 5.10
CA ASP A 74 2.77 -17.84 4.01
C ASP A 74 2.01 -17.67 2.70
N MET A 75 2.33 -16.61 1.94
CA MET A 75 1.70 -16.29 0.66
C MET A 75 1.79 -17.44 -0.34
N ARG A 76 2.88 -18.22 -0.31
CA ARG A 76 3.13 -19.29 -1.28
C ARG A 76 2.18 -20.48 -1.14
N SER A 77 1.60 -20.68 0.04
CA SER A 77 0.70 -21.80 0.34
C SER A 77 -0.73 -21.37 0.64
N PHE A 78 -1.03 -20.07 0.52
CA PHE A 78 -2.34 -19.53 0.85
C PHE A 78 -3.30 -19.62 -0.35
N ASP A 79 -4.51 -20.10 -0.09
CA ASP A 79 -5.60 -20.10 -1.08
C ASP A 79 -6.20 -18.70 -1.21
N THR A 80 -5.97 -18.05 -2.35
CA THR A 80 -6.44 -16.70 -2.66
C THR A 80 -7.96 -16.55 -2.54
N LYS A 81 -8.73 -17.61 -2.73
CA LYS A 81 -10.20 -17.59 -2.60
C LYS A 81 -10.66 -17.26 -1.19
N ARG A 82 -9.83 -17.52 -0.17
CA ARG A 82 -10.14 -17.25 1.23
C ARG A 82 -9.93 -15.80 1.64
N LEU A 83 -9.37 -14.94 0.77
CA LEU A 83 -9.12 -13.53 1.10
C LEU A 83 -10.42 -12.79 1.48
N THR A 84 -11.54 -13.11 0.83
CA THR A 84 -12.84 -12.47 1.08
C THR A 84 -13.44 -12.76 2.45
N ASP A 85 -12.93 -13.79 3.14
CA ASP A 85 -13.42 -14.24 4.46
C ASP A 85 -12.91 -13.35 5.61
N TYR A 86 -11.93 -12.49 5.33
CA TYR A 86 -11.30 -11.62 6.31
C TYR A 86 -11.92 -10.21 6.30
N ASP A 87 -11.83 -9.55 7.45
CA ASP A 87 -12.30 -8.18 7.67
C ASP A 87 -11.16 -7.16 7.60
N LEU A 88 -9.91 -7.62 7.71
CA LEU A 88 -8.69 -6.83 7.71
C LEU A 88 -7.55 -7.69 7.15
N ILE A 89 -6.82 -7.19 6.16
CA ILE A 89 -5.71 -7.94 5.53
C ILE A 89 -4.43 -7.10 5.57
N LEU A 90 -3.35 -7.69 6.08
CA LEU A 90 -2.02 -7.11 6.10
C LEU A 90 -1.09 -7.93 5.22
N ILE A 91 -0.45 -7.30 4.24
CA ILE A 91 0.51 -7.96 3.34
C ILE A 91 1.95 -7.59 3.72
N GLY A 92 2.77 -8.61 3.94
CA GLY A 92 4.20 -8.48 4.20
C GLY A 92 5.04 -8.97 3.03
N SER A 93 6.03 -8.18 2.61
CA SER A 93 7.01 -8.58 1.60
C SER A 93 8.42 -8.06 1.95
N PRO A 94 9.52 -8.74 1.61
CA PRO A 94 10.82 -8.08 1.61
C PRO A 94 10.88 -7.03 0.49
N VAL A 95 11.69 -5.99 0.69
CA VAL A 95 12.21 -5.21 -0.43
C VAL A 95 13.23 -6.05 -1.18
N PHE A 96 13.09 -6.12 -2.50
CA PHE A 96 13.95 -6.80 -3.44
C PHE A 96 14.17 -5.91 -4.66
N TYR A 97 15.41 -5.47 -4.89
CA TYR A 97 15.76 -4.51 -5.95
C TYR A 97 14.85 -3.27 -5.97
N TYR A 98 14.75 -2.59 -4.82
CA TYR A 98 13.97 -1.35 -4.63
C TYR A 98 12.45 -1.48 -4.74
N ASP A 99 11.89 -2.69 -4.85
CA ASP A 99 10.45 -2.91 -4.87
C ASP A 99 10.08 -4.23 -4.17
N ILE A 100 8.83 -4.69 -4.25
CA ILE A 100 8.47 -6.06 -3.89
C ILE A 100 8.95 -7.05 -4.98
N PRO A 101 9.25 -8.32 -4.62
CA PRO A 101 9.62 -9.33 -5.61
C PRO A 101 8.50 -9.54 -6.64
N SER A 102 8.86 -9.84 -7.90
CA SER A 102 7.87 -10.04 -8.97
C SER A 102 6.85 -11.13 -8.64
N ASN A 103 7.29 -12.23 -8.01
CA ASN A 103 6.39 -13.29 -7.60
C ASN A 103 5.35 -12.84 -6.55
N VAL A 104 5.59 -11.75 -5.83
CA VAL A 104 4.64 -11.14 -4.91
C VAL A 104 3.69 -10.21 -5.67
N SER A 105 4.21 -9.34 -6.54
CA SER A 105 3.36 -8.45 -7.35
C SER A 105 2.43 -9.24 -8.28
N ASP A 106 2.94 -10.30 -8.91
CA ASP A 106 2.17 -11.16 -9.81
C ASP A 106 1.06 -11.91 -9.04
N TRP A 107 1.36 -12.36 -7.82
CA TRP A 107 0.37 -13.02 -6.95
C TRP A 107 -0.74 -12.05 -6.54
N LEU A 108 -0.38 -10.82 -6.15
CA LEU A 108 -1.35 -9.78 -5.78
C LEU A 108 -2.19 -9.35 -6.98
N ALA A 109 -1.59 -9.21 -8.17
CA ALA A 109 -2.32 -8.87 -9.38
C ALA A 109 -3.32 -9.96 -9.82
N ALA A 110 -3.08 -11.23 -9.45
CA ALA A 110 -3.93 -12.36 -9.80
C ALA A 110 -4.99 -12.71 -8.73
N MET A 111 -4.98 -12.04 -7.57
CA MET A 111 -5.90 -12.36 -6.48
C MET A 111 -7.34 -11.89 -6.79
N PRO A 112 -8.38 -12.49 -6.19
CA PRO A 112 -9.74 -11.98 -6.32
C PRO A 112 -9.86 -10.58 -5.71
N LYS A 113 -10.76 -9.76 -6.26
CA LYS A 113 -11.02 -8.41 -5.71
C LYS A 113 -11.50 -8.50 -4.26
N ILE A 114 -10.92 -7.67 -3.41
CA ILE A 114 -11.24 -7.55 -1.98
C ILE A 114 -11.91 -6.21 -1.65
N THR A 115 -12.78 -5.73 -2.56
CA THR A 115 -13.43 -4.41 -2.49
C THR A 115 -13.99 -4.11 -1.10
N GLY A 116 -13.60 -2.96 -0.54
CA GLY A 116 -14.04 -2.50 0.77
C GLY A 116 -13.33 -3.16 1.96
N THR A 117 -12.53 -4.20 1.77
CA THR A 117 -11.72 -4.76 2.86
C THR A 117 -10.59 -3.78 3.21
N PRO A 118 -10.47 -3.29 4.45
CA PRO A 118 -9.34 -2.48 4.85
C PRO A 118 -8.05 -3.30 4.74
N VAL A 119 -7.03 -2.68 4.14
CA VAL A 119 -5.72 -3.30 3.92
C VAL A 119 -4.60 -2.45 4.50
N ALA A 120 -3.49 -3.10 4.86
CA ALA A 120 -2.23 -2.43 5.09
C ALA A 120 -1.06 -3.26 4.54
N ALA A 121 0.08 -2.62 4.32
CA ALA A 121 1.30 -3.28 3.86
C ALA A 121 2.44 -3.01 4.84
N PHE A 122 3.38 -3.93 4.93
CA PHE A 122 4.64 -3.74 5.64
C PHE A 122 5.78 -4.42 4.87
N VAL A 123 7.00 -3.93 5.06
CA VAL A 123 8.18 -4.50 4.41
C VAL A 123 9.33 -4.71 5.37
N SER A 124 10.15 -5.72 5.10
CA SER A 124 11.51 -5.81 5.64
C SER A 124 12.52 -5.37 4.58
N PHE A 125 13.57 -4.66 4.98
CA PHE A 125 14.57 -4.11 4.05
C PHE A 125 15.97 -4.19 4.65
N GLY A 126 16.99 -4.22 3.80
CA GLY A 126 18.39 -4.35 4.23
C GLY A 126 19.02 -3.05 4.76
N GLY A 127 18.49 -1.89 4.37
CA GLY A 127 18.97 -0.58 4.82
C GLY A 127 18.03 0.56 4.42
N PRO A 128 18.17 1.75 5.02
CA PRO A 128 17.24 2.87 4.87
C PRO A 128 17.12 3.42 3.44
N GLU A 129 18.09 3.16 2.56
CA GLU A 129 18.05 3.55 1.15
C GLU A 129 17.30 2.54 0.26
N GLY A 130 16.56 1.59 0.85
CA GLY A 130 15.93 0.47 0.16
C GLY A 130 14.64 0.79 -0.60
N ASN A 131 14.26 2.06 -0.77
CA ASN A 131 13.00 2.44 -1.44
C ASN A 131 11.74 1.83 -0.79
N GLN A 132 11.80 1.51 0.51
CA GLN A 132 10.71 0.85 1.25
C GLN A 132 9.37 1.57 1.15
N HIS A 133 9.36 2.90 1.07
CA HIS A 133 8.13 3.68 0.92
C HIS A 133 7.41 3.36 -0.40
N ASN A 134 8.14 3.36 -1.51
CA ASN A 134 7.55 3.09 -2.82
C ASN A 134 7.14 1.62 -2.97
N ALA A 135 7.89 0.68 -2.39
CA ALA A 135 7.49 -0.73 -2.35
C ALA A 135 6.15 -0.91 -1.60
N LEU A 136 5.93 -0.17 -0.51
CA LEU A 136 4.65 -0.15 0.20
C LEU A 136 3.53 0.46 -0.66
N CYS A 137 3.79 1.59 -1.32
CA CYS A 137 2.81 2.21 -2.22
C CYS A 137 2.42 1.30 -3.38
N HIS A 138 3.39 0.60 -3.98
CA HIS A 138 3.13 -0.37 -5.04
C HIS A 138 2.29 -1.55 -4.52
N THR A 139 2.65 -2.11 -3.36
CA THR A 139 1.85 -3.17 -2.72
C THR A 139 0.41 -2.71 -2.47
N LEU A 140 0.22 -1.53 -1.89
CA LEU A 140 -1.12 -0.99 -1.59
C LEU A 140 -1.92 -0.74 -2.86
N ARG A 141 -1.30 -0.25 -3.93
CA ARG A 141 -1.96 -0.03 -5.21
C ARG A 141 -2.55 -1.33 -5.77
N LEU A 142 -1.76 -2.41 -5.76
CA LEU A 142 -2.22 -3.74 -6.21
C LEU A 142 -3.37 -4.30 -5.36
N LEU A 143 -3.52 -3.85 -4.12
CA LEU A 143 -4.61 -4.27 -3.23
C LEU A 143 -5.90 -3.46 -3.44
N THR A 144 -5.80 -2.27 -4.04
CA THR A 144 -6.93 -1.34 -4.23
C THR A 144 -7.47 -1.29 -5.66
N ASP A 145 -6.75 -1.87 -6.63
CA ASP A 145 -7.15 -2.00 -8.05
C ASP A 145 -8.11 -3.20 -8.28
#